data_AF-A0A6V8L8P4-F1
#
_entry.id   AF-A0A6V8L8P4-F1
#
_cell.length_a   1.000
_cell.length_b   1.000
_cell.length_c   1.000
_cell.angle_alpha   90.00
_cell.angle_beta   90.00
_cell.angle_gamma   90.00
#
_symmetry.space_group_name_H-M   'P 1'
#
loop_
_entity.id
_entity.type
_entity.pdbx_description
1 polymer ?
#
loop_
_entity_poly.entity_id
_entity_poly.type
_entity_poly.pdbx_seq_one_letter_code
_entity_poly.pdbx_strand_id
1 'polypeptide(L)' 'MLGVYAENDSRVNASRDAARAALERANLTHEIVTVPGVGHAFFNDTGARYDAAAAATIYEQLLAWFTEHMR' A
#
# COMPACT_ATOMS: atom_id res chain seq x y z
N MET A 1 -2.53 3.56 -9.99
CA MET A 1 -1.53 3.64 -8.90
C MET A 1 -2.07 2.86 -7.72
N LEU A 2 -1.32 1.86 -7.27
CA LEU A 2 -1.65 1.12 -6.06
C LEU A 2 -0.80 1.67 -4.91
N GLY A 3 -1.42 2.26 -3.90
CA GLY A 3 -0.77 2.79 -2.71
C GLY A 3 -1.00 1.88 -1.51
N VAL A 4 0.06 1.41 -0.86
CA VAL A 4 -0.03 0.52 0.32
C VAL A 4 0.51 1.24 1.55
N TYR A 5 -0.34 1.37 2.57
CA TYR A 5 -0.05 2.01 3.85
C TYR A 5 -0.11 0.98 4.97
N ALA A 6 0.65 1.21 6.05
CA ALA A 6 0.64 0.38 7.25
C ALA A 6 -0.17 1.09 8.34
N GLU A 7 -1.12 0.39 8.99
CA GLU A 7 -1.99 0.99 10.01
C GLU A 7 -1.20 1.70 11.13
N ASN A 8 -0.12 1.08 11.60
CA ASN A 8 0.69 1.59 12.71
C ASN A 8 1.77 2.61 12.29
N ASP A 9 1.76 3.09 11.04
CA ASP A 9 2.70 4.09 10.53
C ASP A 9 2.09 5.50 10.48
N SER A 10 1.91 6.10 11.66
CA SER A 10 1.28 7.43 11.80
C SER A 10 1.96 8.53 10.98
N ARG A 11 3.28 8.48 10.83
CA ARG A 11 4.06 9.48 10.09
C ARG A 11 3.75 9.45 8.60
N VAL A 12 3.66 8.27 8.00
CA VAL A 12 3.29 8.13 6.58
C VAL A 12 1.79 8.28 6.39
N ASN A 13 0.97 7.79 7.31
CA ASN A 13 -0.49 7.91 7.23
C ASN A 13 -0.96 9.38 7.23
N ALA A 14 -0.19 10.29 7.82
CA ALA A 14 -0.46 11.73 7.77
C ALA A 14 -0.53 12.32 6.34
N SER A 15 0.06 11.66 5.32
CA SER A 15 -0.01 12.10 3.92
C SER A 15 -1.07 11.39 3.08
N ARG A 16 -1.70 10.33 3.61
CA ARG A 16 -2.57 9.42 2.85
C ARG A 16 -3.74 10.13 2.18
N ASP A 17 -4.43 10.99 2.92
CA ASP A 17 -5.64 11.66 2.42
C ASP A 17 -5.29 12.73 1.37
N ALA A 18 -4.16 13.42 1.55
CA ALA A 18 -3.64 14.36 0.55
C ALA A 18 -3.22 13.63 -0.74
N ALA A 19 -2.62 12.44 -0.63
CA ALA A 19 -2.29 11.61 -1.79
C ALA A 19 -3.55 11.15 -2.53
N ARG A 20 -4.58 10.67 -1.82
CA ARG A 20 -5.88 10.30 -2.41
C ARG A 20 -6.49 11.47 -3.18
N ALA A 21 -6.62 12.63 -2.54
CA ALA A 21 -7.20 13.81 -3.16
C ALA A 21 -6.39 14.31 -4.37
N ALA A 22 -5.07 14.11 -4.40
CA ALA A 22 -4.25 14.44 -5.56
C ALA A 22 -4.52 13.51 -6.75
N LEU A 23 -4.65 12.20 -6.50
CA LEU A 23 -4.96 11.20 -7.53
C LEU A 23 -6.36 11.40 -8.11
N GLU A 24 -7.35 11.68 -7.25
CA GLU A 24 -8.73 11.98 -7.65
C GLU A 24 -8.80 13.24 -8.51
N ARG A 25 -8.16 14.35 -8.08
CA ARG A 25 -8.13 15.60 -8.87
C ARG A 25 -7.45 15.43 -10.22
N ALA A 26 -6.47 14.55 -10.31
CA ALA A 26 -5.79 14.24 -11.55
C ALA A 26 -6.56 13.22 -12.43
N ASN A 27 -7.70 12.71 -11.96
CA ASN A 27 -8.49 11.68 -12.62
C ASN A 27 -7.66 10.43 -12.98
N LEU A 28 -6.77 10.03 -12.08
CA LEU A 28 -5.90 8.85 -12.27
C LEU A 28 -6.55 7.61 -11.66
N THR A 29 -6.52 6.50 -12.39
CA THR A 29 -6.92 5.18 -11.86
C THR A 29 -6.04 4.84 -10.66
N HIS A 30 -6.64 4.59 -9.50
CA HIS A 30 -5.91 4.33 -8.27
C HIS A 30 -6.68 3.49 -7.25
N GLU A 31 -5.92 2.85 -6.38
CA GLU A 31 -6.39 2.18 -5.17
C GLU A 31 -5.44 2.50 -4.02
N ILE A 32 -5.99 2.71 -2.82
CA ILE A 32 -5.21 2.94 -1.60
C ILE A 32 -5.66 1.93 -0.55
N VAL A 33 -4.74 1.05 -0.16
CA VAL A 33 -4.93 0.00 0.84
C VAL A 33 -4.22 0.40 2.12
N THR A 34 -4.87 0.21 3.27
CA THR A 34 -4.23 0.31 4.60
C THR A 34 -4.25 -1.06 5.24
N VAL A 35 -3.07 -1.60 5.55
CA VAL A 35 -2.90 -2.95 6.08
C VAL A 35 -3.00 -2.92 7.61
N PRO A 36 -3.94 -3.66 8.22
CA PRO A 36 -4.14 -3.65 9.67
C PRO A 36 -2.99 -4.35 10.42
N GLY A 37 -2.71 -3.91 11.63
CA GLY A 37 -1.79 -4.54 12.58
C GLY A 37 -0.29 -4.35 12.27
N VAL A 38 0.07 -3.90 11.06
CA VAL A 38 1.47 -3.80 10.64
C VAL A 38 2.02 -2.38 10.76
N GLY A 39 3.34 -2.28 10.94
CA GLY A 39 4.07 -1.01 10.99
C GLY A 39 4.84 -0.70 9.70
N HIS A 40 5.57 0.42 9.73
CA HIS A 40 6.44 0.81 8.63
C HIS A 40 7.41 -0.32 8.24
N ALA A 41 7.59 -0.52 6.93
CA ALA A 41 8.46 -1.54 6.35
C ALA A 41 8.08 -3.00 6.67
N PHE A 42 6.78 -3.29 6.86
CA PHE A 42 6.30 -4.68 7.04
C PHE A 42 6.59 -5.61 5.87
N PHE A 43 6.86 -5.06 4.68
CA PHE A 43 7.19 -5.80 3.47
C PHE A 43 8.68 -6.17 3.36
N ASN A 44 9.56 -5.60 4.22
CA ASN A 44 10.99 -5.86 4.17
C ASN A 44 11.34 -7.17 4.91
N ASP A 45 11.56 -8.25 4.17
CA ASP A 45 11.86 -9.61 4.67
C ASP A 45 13.20 -9.77 5.41
N THR A 46 14.07 -8.76 5.35
CA THR A 46 15.32 -8.72 6.13
C THR A 46 15.18 -7.93 7.45
N GLY A 47 14.04 -7.27 7.68
CA GLY A 47 13.82 -6.35 8.79
C GLY A 47 13.04 -6.94 9.97
N ALA A 48 13.25 -6.38 11.17
CA ALA A 48 12.56 -6.81 12.40
C ALA A 48 11.04 -6.55 12.41
N ARG A 49 10.52 -5.80 11.44
CA ARG A 49 9.10 -5.46 11.30
C ARG A 49 8.40 -6.28 10.21
N TYR A 50 9.11 -7.21 9.59
CA TYR A 50 8.56 -8.07 8.54
C TYR A 50 7.31 -8.80 9.03
N ASP A 51 6.25 -8.75 8.23
CA ASP A 51 5.05 -9.55 8.42
C ASP A 51 4.80 -10.35 7.13
N ALA A 52 5.11 -11.65 7.18
CA ALA A 52 5.05 -12.52 6.00
C ALA A 52 3.63 -12.68 5.45
N ALA A 53 2.62 -12.69 6.32
CA ALA A 53 1.23 -12.87 5.90
C ALA A 53 0.73 -11.62 5.18
N ALA A 54 0.94 -10.45 5.78
CA ALA A 54 0.61 -9.18 5.17
C ALA A 54 1.39 -8.93 3.87
N ALA A 55 2.68 -9.27 3.85
CA ALA A 55 3.51 -9.13 2.65
C ALA A 55 3.01 -10.04 1.51
N ALA A 56 2.68 -11.31 1.79
CA ALA A 56 2.13 -12.22 0.80
C ALA A 56 0.79 -11.71 0.22
N THR A 57 -0.14 -11.29 1.09
CA THR A 57 -1.43 -10.72 0.66
C THR A 57 -1.27 -9.49 -0.22
N ILE A 58 -0.36 -8.57 0.13
CA ILE A 58 -0.10 -7.38 -0.70
C ILE A 58 0.59 -7.73 -2.01
N TYR A 59 1.47 -8.74 -2.02
CA TYR A 59 2.11 -9.21 -3.24
C TYR A 59 1.09 -9.77 -4.25
N GLU A 60 0.11 -10.54 -3.78
CA GLU A 60 -0.99 -11.03 -4.62
C GLU A 60 -1.82 -9.88 -5.22
N GLN A 61 -2.17 -8.87 -4.41
CA GLN A 61 -2.88 -7.67 -4.88
C GLN A 61 -2.06 -6.89 -5.92
N LEU A 62 -0.75 -6.77 -5.72
CA LEU A 62 0.15 -6.11 -6.67
C LEU A 62 0.17 -6.83 -8.02
N LEU A 63 0.27 -8.15 -8.03
CA LEU A 63 0.23 -8.95 -9.26
C LEU A 63 -1.13 -8.85 -9.97
N ALA A 64 -2.24 -8.83 -9.21
CA ALA A 64 -3.57 -8.63 -9.75
C ALA A 64 -3.71 -7.24 -10.41
N TRP A 65 -3.23 -6.19 -9.73
CA TRP A 65 -3.21 -4.83 -10.26
C TRP A 65 -2.43 -4.73 -11.58
N PHE A 66 -1.27 -5.36 -11.65
CA PHE A 66 -0.47 -5.41 -12.88
C PHE A 66 -1.16 -6.16 -14.01
N THR A 67 -1.81 -7.29 -13.70
CA THR A 67 -2.59 -8.06 -14.67
C THR A 67 -3.74 -7.24 -15.26
N GLU A 68 -4.38 -6.39 -14.45
CA GLU A 68 -5.49 -5.55 -14.88
C GLU A 68 -5.03 -4.36 -15.73
N HIS A 69 -3.91 -3.72 -15.38
CA HIS A 69 -3.57 -2.40 -15.90
C HIS A 69 -2.33 -2.31 -16.81
N MET A 70 -1.54 -3.38 -16.95
CA MET A 70 -0.28 -3.35 -17.74
C MET A 70 -0.28 -4.32 -18.93
N ARG A 71 -1.41 -4.44 -19.64
CA ARG A 71 -1.45 -5.18 -20.92
C ARG A 71 -0.84 -4.38 -22.06
#